data_AF-A0A2T5H3T9-F1
#
_entry.id   AF-A0A2T5H3T9-F1
#
_cell.length_a   1.000
_cell.length_b   1.000
_cell.length_c   1.000
_cell.angle_alpha   90.00
_cell.angle_beta   90.00
_cell.angle_gamma   90.00
#
_symmetry.space_group_name_H-M   'P 1'
#
loop_
_entity.id
_entity.type
_entity.pdbx_description
1 polymer ?
#
loop_
_entity_poly.entity_id
_entity_poly.type
_entity_poly.pdbx_seq_one_letter_code
_entity_poly.pdbx_strand_id
1 'polypeptide(L)'
;MTNSPVHATHPALIARLKRADGHLRAVIAMIEGGKPCLEIAQQMQAVEKAVTNAKRALIHDHMDHCLDAEGSETDRAELRAIARYL
;
A
#
# COMPACT_ATOMS: atom_id res chain seq x y z
N MET A 1 0.18 -23.89 -6.22
CA MET A 1 0.72 -22.82 -5.35
C MET A 1 1.42 -21.83 -6.27
N THR A 2 0.70 -20.81 -6.73
CA THR A 2 1.18 -19.80 -7.69
C THR A 2 2.17 -18.89 -6.98
N ASN A 3 3.46 -19.12 -7.19
CA ASN A 3 4.52 -18.28 -6.66
C ASN A 3 4.67 -17.09 -7.63
N SER A 4 3.88 -16.04 -7.47
CA SER A 4 4.06 -14.80 -8.24
C SER A 4 5.47 -14.27 -7.98
N PRO A 5 6.22 -13.90 -9.03
CA PRO A 5 7.57 -13.40 -8.87
C PRO A 5 7.53 -12.17 -7.96
N VAL A 6 8.34 -12.18 -6.90
CA VAL A 6 8.49 -11.05 -5.99
C VAL A 6 8.98 -9.86 -6.82
N HIS A 7 8.12 -8.85 -7.03
CA HIS A 7 8.49 -7.66 -7.81
C HIS A 7 9.65 -6.92 -7.14
N ALA A 8 10.59 -6.39 -7.93
CA ALA A 8 11.79 -5.72 -7.43
C ALA A 8 11.50 -4.48 -6.55
N THR A 9 10.29 -3.94 -6.63
CA THR A 9 9.81 -2.80 -5.83
C THR A 9 9.19 -3.18 -4.49
N HIS A 10 8.95 -4.47 -4.22
CA HIS A 10 8.43 -4.95 -2.94
C HIS A 10 9.23 -4.47 -1.73
N PRO A 11 10.58 -4.42 -1.74
CA PRO A 11 11.35 -3.85 -0.63
C PRO A 11 11.00 -2.38 -0.32
N ALA A 12 10.83 -1.56 -1.36
CA ALA A 12 10.46 -0.15 -1.21
C ALA A 12 9.00 -0.01 -0.70
N LEU A 13 8.10 -0.88 -1.15
CA LEU A 13 6.73 -0.94 -0.65
C LEU A 13 6.68 -1.34 0.82
N ILE A 14 7.44 -2.37 1.22
CA ILE A 14 7.59 -2.79 2.61
C ILE A 14 8.12 -1.62 3.46
N ALA A 15 9.12 -0.88 2.99
CA ALA A 15 9.63 0.29 3.71
C ALA A 15 8.59 1.41 3.87
N ARG A 16 7.72 1.63 2.87
CA ARG A 16 6.59 2.58 2.97
C ARG A 16 5.56 2.10 4.01
N LEU A 17 5.17 0.83 3.97
CA LEU A 17 4.21 0.26 4.90
C LEU A 17 4.74 0.24 6.35
N LYS A 18 6.03 -0.05 6.56
CA LYS A 18 6.68 0.06 7.89
C LYS A 18 6.61 1.48 8.47
N ARG A 19 6.72 2.52 7.63
CA ARG A 19 6.54 3.91 8.10
C ARG A 19 5.10 4.19 8.49
N ALA A 20 4.13 3.70 7.71
CA ALA A 20 2.72 3.80 8.05
C ALA A 20 2.38 3.06 9.36
N ASP A 21 2.96 1.88 9.59
CA ASP A 21 2.85 1.14 10.86
C ASP A 21 3.36 1.97 12.06
N GLY A 22 4.53 2.61 11.92
CA GLY A 22 5.06 3.51 12.95
C GLY A 22 4.11 4.67 13.27
N HIS A 23 3.54 5.29 12.24
CA HIS A 23 2.54 6.35 12.43
C HIS A 23 1.26 5.83 13.10
N LEU A 24 0.79 4.64 12.73
CA LEU A 24 -0.39 4.03 13.34
C LEU A 24 -0.17 3.73 14.83
N ARG A 25 1.02 3.22 15.20
CA ARG A 25 1.40 3.03 16.61
C ARG A 25 1.37 4.35 17.38
N ALA A 26 1.86 5.44 16.77
CA ALA A 26 1.80 6.76 17.39
C ALA A 26 0.35 7.24 17.60
N VAL A 27 -0.54 7.04 16.62
CA VAL A 27 -1.97 7.34 16.76
C VAL A 27 -2.61 6.58 17.92
N ILE A 28 -2.32 5.28 18.06
CA ILE A 28 -2.81 4.47 19.18
C ILE A 28 -2.34 5.06 20.51
N ALA A 29 -1.05 5.37 20.65
CA ALA A 29 -0.50 5.99 21.85
C ALA A 29 -1.11 7.37 22.15
N MET A 30 -1.47 8.15 21.11
CA MET A 30 -2.17 9.43 21.28
C MET A 30 -3.57 9.24 21.85
N ILE A 31 -4.30 8.21 21.41
CA ILE A 31 -5.62 7.88 21.93
C ILE A 31 -5.51 7.42 23.39
N GLU A 32 -4.60 6.50 23.68
CA GLU A 32 -4.35 6.01 25.04
C GLU A 32 -3.92 7.14 26.00
N GLY A 33 -3.13 8.10 25.49
CA GLY A 33 -2.69 9.27 26.23
C GLY A 33 -3.71 10.42 26.29
N GLY A 34 -4.93 10.25 25.76
CA GLY A 34 -5.99 11.25 25.84
C GLY A 34 -5.70 12.56 25.08
N LYS A 35 -5.00 12.48 23.94
CA LYS A 35 -4.71 13.65 23.09
C LYS A 35 -5.99 14.24 22.47
N PRO A 36 -5.97 15.54 22.07
CA PRO A 36 -7.12 16.17 21.43
C PRO A 36 -7.57 15.43 20.16
N CYS A 37 -8.90 15.28 19.98
CA CYS A 37 -9.48 14.57 18.84
C CYS A 37 -9.05 15.15 17.48
N LEU A 38 -8.83 16.46 17.39
CA LEU A 38 -8.36 17.12 16.17
C LEU A 38 -6.96 16.64 15.78
N GLU A 39 -6.03 16.54 16.74
CA GLU A 39 -4.67 16.06 16.49
C GLU A 39 -4.67 14.59 16.07
N ILE A 40 -5.49 13.76 16.74
CA ILE A 40 -5.66 12.34 16.40
C ILE A 40 -6.17 12.21 14.95
N ALA A 41 -7.22 12.96 14.59
CA ALA A 41 -7.80 12.93 13.25
C ALA A 41 -6.78 13.33 12.16
N GLN A 42 -5.96 14.35 12.43
CA GLN A 42 -4.90 14.77 11.52
C GLN A 42 -3.85 13.67 11.32
N GLN A 43 -3.43 12.99 12.38
CA GLN A 43 -2.48 11.89 12.28
C GLN A 43 -3.08 10.66 11.58
N MET A 44 -4.35 10.35 11.84
CA MET A 44 -5.06 9.29 11.12
C MET A 44 -5.11 9.57 9.60
N GLN A 45 -5.37 10.82 9.21
CA GLN A 45 -5.34 11.21 7.78
C GLN A 45 -3.94 11.00 7.16
N ALA A 46 -2.87 11.26 7.92
CA ALA A 46 -1.51 11.00 7.45
C ALA A 46 -1.25 9.50 7.24
N VAL A 47 -1.73 8.64 8.15
CA VAL A 47 -1.67 7.17 8.00
C VAL A 47 -2.44 6.72 6.76
N GLU A 48 -3.68 7.17 6.60
CA GLU A 48 -4.53 6.85 5.44
C GLU A 48 -3.85 7.21 4.12
N LYS A 49 -3.29 8.43 4.02
CA LYS A 49 -2.55 8.87 2.83
C LYS A 49 -1.32 8.00 2.57
N ALA A 50 -0.57 7.62 3.61
CA ALA A 50 0.60 6.77 3.47
C ALA A 50 0.23 5.38 2.91
N VAL A 51 -0.83 4.77 3.44
CA VAL A 51 -1.34 3.47 2.97
C VAL A 51 -1.90 3.58 1.55
N THR A 52 -2.67 4.62 1.24
CA THR A 52 -3.22 4.85 -0.09
C THR A 52 -2.11 5.01 -1.14
N ASN A 53 -1.05 5.75 -0.82
CA ASN A 53 0.10 5.91 -1.71
C ASN A 53 0.88 4.60 -1.90
N ALA A 54 1.03 3.79 -0.84
CA ALA A 54 1.64 2.46 -0.94
C ALA A 54 0.82 1.54 -1.85
N LYS A 55 -0.50 1.51 -1.67
CA LYS A 55 -1.43 0.76 -2.53
C LYS A 55 -1.31 1.18 -3.99
N ARG A 56 -1.34 2.48 -4.29
CA ARG A 56 -1.17 2.99 -5.67
C ARG A 56 0.15 2.55 -6.28
N ALA A 57 1.25 2.64 -5.53
CA ALA A 57 2.56 2.20 -5.98
C ALA A 57 2.59 0.70 -6.32
N LEU A 58 1.93 -0.15 -5.51
CA LEU A 58 1.80 -1.58 -5.80
C LEU A 58 1.04 -1.84 -7.11
N ILE A 59 -0.10 -1.16 -7.30
CA ILE A 59 -0.93 -1.36 -8.49
C ILE A 59 -0.19 -0.90 -9.75
N HIS A 60 0.48 0.25 -9.69
CA HIS A 60 1.25 0.78 -10.82
C HIS A 60 2.44 -0.12 -11.18
N ASP A 61 3.17 -0.62 -10.18
CA ASP A 61 4.28 -1.55 -10.43
C ASP A 61 3.82 -2.85 -11.11
N HIS A 62 2.68 -3.39 -10.68
CA HIS A 62 2.09 -4.55 -11.32
C HIS A 62 1.62 -4.25 -12.75
N MET A 63 1.05 -3.07 -13.00
CA MET A 63 0.70 -2.61 -14.36
C MET A 63 1.91 -2.59 -15.28
N ASP A 64 3.01 -1.97 -14.86
CA ASP A 64 4.22 -1.84 -15.66
C ASP A 64 4.81 -3.23 -15.99
N HIS A 65 4.87 -4.12 -15.00
CA HIS A 65 5.37 -5.49 -15.20
C HIS A 65 4.49 -6.32 -16.15
N CYS A 66 3.16 -6.18 -16.08
CA CYS A 66 2.25 -6.90 -16.97
C CYS A 66 2.26 -6.37 -18.41
N LEU A 67 2.65 -5.11 -18.63
CA LEU A 67 2.77 -4.51 -19.96
C LEU A 67 4.10 -4.87 -20.65
N ASP A 68 5.16 -5.08 -19.87
CA ASP A 68 6.48 -5.45 -20.37
C ASP A 68 6.63 -6.96 -20.67
N ALA A 69 5.82 -7.80 -20.03
CA ALA A 69 5.70 -9.21 -20.37
C ALA A 69 4.76 -9.40 -21.58
N GLU A 70 4.99 -10.42 -22.43
CA GLU A 70 3.96 -10.95 -23.35
C GLU A 70 2.84 -11.56 -22.50
N GLY A 71 2.03 -10.71 -21.87
CA GLY A 71 1.18 -11.04 -20.74
C GLY A 71 0.20 -12.15 -21.09
N SER A 72 0.23 -13.22 -20.30
CA SER A 72 -0.75 -14.29 -20.41
C SER A 72 -2.16 -13.75 -20.12
N GLU A 73 -3.20 -14.45 -20.58
CA GLU A 73 -4.58 -14.07 -20.23
C GLU A 73 -4.78 -14.03 -18.70
N THR A 74 -4.02 -14.84 -17.95
CA THR A 74 -4.00 -14.84 -16.49
C THR A 74 -3.47 -13.52 -15.91
N ASP A 75 -2.36 -13.00 -16.43
CA ASP A 75 -1.78 -11.72 -15.96
C ASP A 75 -2.74 -10.56 -16.23
N ARG A 76 -3.41 -10.57 -17.38
CA ARG A 76 -4.42 -9.56 -17.73
C ARG A 76 -5.68 -9.65 -16.86
N ALA A 77 -6.04 -10.85 -16.40
CA ALA A 77 -7.15 -11.05 -15.47
C ALA A 77 -6.78 -10.56 -14.06
N GLU A 78 -5.56 -10.86 -13.60
CA GLU A 78 -5.03 -10.39 -12.31
C GLU A 78 -4.91 -8.87 -12.28
N LEU A 79 -4.38 -8.26 -13.34
CA LEU A 79 -4.31 -6.81 -13.48
C LEU A 79 -5.69 -6.16 -13.38
N ARG A 80 -6.69 -6.68 -14.10
CA ARG A 80 -8.08 -6.22 -14.00
C ARG A 80 -8.65 -6.38 -12.59
N ALA A 81 -8.19 -7.37 -11.83
CA ALA A 81 -8.62 -7.56 -10.45
C ALA A 81 -8.00 -6.54 -9.49
N ILE A 82 -6.70 -6.31 -9.62
CA ILE A 82 -5.93 -5.39 -8.78
C ILE A 82 -6.30 -3.93 -9.09
N ALA A 83 -6.54 -3.59 -10.36
CA ALA A 83 -6.95 -2.25 -10.77
C ALA A 83 -8.28 -1.78 -10.17
N ARG A 84 -9.16 -2.69 -9.70
CA ARG A 84 -10.39 -2.32 -8.97
C ARG A 84 -10.13 -1.63 -7.63
N TYR A 85 -8.90 -1.70 -7.13
CA TYR A 85 -8.50 -1.11 -5.86
C TYR A 85 -7.79 0.24 -6.04
N LEU A 86 -7.69 0.81 -7.24
CA LEU A 86 -7.23 2.19 -7.46
C LEU A 86 -8.24 3.20 -6.92
#